data_AF-A0A8J4WF30-F1
#
_entry.id   AF-A0A8J4WF30-F1
#
_cell.length_a   1.000
_cell.length_b   1.000
_cell.length_c   1.000
_cell.angle_alpha   90.00
_cell.angle_beta   90.00
_cell.angle_gamma   90.00
#
_symmetry.space_group_name_H-M   'P 1'
#
loop_
_entity.id
_entity.type
_entity.pdbx_description
1 polymer ?
#
loop_
_entity_poly.entity_id
_entity_poly.type
_entity_poly.pdbx_seq_one_letter_code
_entity_poly.pdbx_strand_id
1 'polypeptide(L)'
;MQEAAKGPVGTIHSRGLPAPVSATAMLVSDKWECSKAGCGHMNSKHAPACNNDGQILRTGVLFKKGSGTGPFGRKNWKPRYFVLTPSRLQYFTFEDGELKGELNLSGCDEGVLEVMPADSMKTGSSASTIWRVAINAPERRLLVAAGTEMEMNDWVDKLVMAFRINSGQPPVQRASMPASTGSLVQGNNVNSNPSIRDFQNFSVPRRGVNQRHSTGGEMQESQHFQAEHLMLHQQQMEEQRREDEEEELQRQREQEEEQLRQLAQDEEQHRRSVQLDEQRRQSAQDAEMRRQLAAQAQREQEEHAGQEERAEQEERAQQEEEAHAAALAAAEELQIQEEQEKKAQKEREMQERKEIEMQQAMELQRAREAEEAARLQMEQEQEDLRNKRLAEELAIQEKLKSQQGEDLLELQRRQKREEHARQRAEREQAVRNSLKQQQDQDDLAFRMTQQMNSHFSVDDESDDSDKEPEGSPPSPTRSSGIHDAETAHTSASASAPRSSLIGDVKREMMQKQQLEHQRRREAALKQEQQERNAKWRQQQVELEQQRTQMEKMDVRESPREVEIAPREIEVVRRAPVKPKPTPAAPMESFEF
;
A
#
# COMPACT_ATOMS: atom_id res chain seq x y z
N MET A 1 -62.32 -28.02 28.95
CA MET A 1 -62.30 -28.41 27.52
C MET A 1 -61.17 -27.62 26.88
N GLN A 2 -60.14 -28.21 26.28
CA GLN A 2 -59.85 -29.65 26.08
C GLN A 2 -58.36 -29.97 26.32
N GLU A 3 -58.05 -31.26 26.35
CA GLU A 3 -56.70 -31.84 26.40
C GLU A 3 -55.69 -31.20 25.41
N ALA A 4 -54.39 -31.06 25.70
CA ALA A 4 -53.39 -31.93 26.35
C ALA A 4 -52.76 -32.97 25.40
N ALA A 5 -51.48 -32.73 25.05
CA ALA A 5 -50.57 -33.70 24.46
C ALA A 5 -49.15 -33.46 25.01
N LYS A 6 -48.49 -34.51 25.52
CA LYS A 6 -47.09 -34.46 26.00
C LYS A 6 -46.21 -35.31 25.10
N GLY A 7 -45.12 -34.73 24.58
CA GLY A 7 -44.02 -35.47 23.95
C GLY A 7 -42.98 -35.94 24.99
N PRO A 8 -42.24 -37.03 24.72
CA PRO A 8 -41.36 -37.65 25.72
C PRO A 8 -40.00 -36.96 25.87
N VAL A 9 -39.36 -37.20 27.02
CA VAL A 9 -38.02 -36.70 27.38
C VAL A 9 -36.92 -37.49 26.64
N GLY A 10 -35.97 -36.80 26.02
CA GLY A 10 -34.77 -37.38 25.41
C GLY A 10 -33.53 -37.22 26.30
N THR A 11 -33.00 -38.32 26.83
CA THR A 11 -31.88 -38.31 27.79
C THR A 11 -30.52 -38.19 27.09
N ILE A 12 -30.08 -36.96 26.82
CA ILE A 12 -28.73 -36.70 26.27
C ILE A 12 -27.67 -37.11 27.30
N HIS A 13 -26.71 -37.93 26.89
CA HIS A 13 -25.65 -38.45 27.75
C HIS A 13 -24.41 -37.54 27.74
N SER A 14 -24.08 -36.96 28.90
CA SER A 14 -22.86 -36.17 29.08
C SER A 14 -21.60 -37.05 29.02
N ARG A 15 -20.89 -37.06 27.88
CA ARG A 15 -19.59 -37.73 27.75
C ARG A 15 -18.44 -36.78 28.10
N GLY A 16 -17.53 -37.31 28.94
CA GLY A 16 -16.52 -36.58 29.70
C GLY A 16 -15.61 -35.62 28.93
N LEU A 17 -15.27 -34.53 29.64
CA LEU A 17 -14.13 -33.68 29.33
C LEU A 17 -12.82 -34.45 29.62
N PRO A 18 -11.83 -34.46 28.71
CA PRO A 18 -10.46 -34.79 29.07
C PRO A 18 -9.78 -33.62 29.82
N ALA A 19 -8.83 -33.94 30.69
CA ALA A 19 -8.08 -32.96 31.48
C ALA A 19 -7.02 -32.21 30.64
N PRO A 20 -6.61 -30.99 31.03
CA PRO A 20 -5.51 -30.29 30.37
C PRO A 20 -4.17 -31.02 30.62
N VAL A 21 -3.49 -31.41 29.55
CA VAL A 21 -2.10 -31.89 29.58
C VAL A 21 -1.16 -30.75 29.16
N SER A 22 -0.04 -30.62 29.87
CA SER A 22 0.91 -29.52 29.71
C SER A 22 1.55 -29.49 28.32
N ALA A 23 1.70 -28.29 27.77
CA ALA A 23 2.49 -28.06 26.56
C ALA A 23 3.99 -28.14 26.89
N THR A 24 4.64 -29.20 26.41
CA THR A 24 6.11 -29.32 26.33
C THR A 24 6.47 -29.64 24.88
N ALA A 25 7.50 -28.96 24.35
CA ALA A 25 7.76 -28.94 22.92
C ALA A 25 8.29 -30.28 22.35
N MET A 26 7.89 -30.59 21.11
CA MET A 26 8.69 -31.40 20.19
C MET A 26 8.60 -30.85 18.77
N LEU A 27 9.75 -30.47 18.21
CA LEU A 27 9.92 -30.37 16.75
C LEU A 27 10.12 -31.79 16.20
N VAL A 28 9.23 -32.25 15.33
CA VAL A 28 9.44 -33.43 14.48
C VAL A 28 8.87 -33.14 13.09
N SER A 29 9.65 -33.50 12.07
CA SER A 29 9.50 -33.06 10.67
C SER A 29 8.17 -33.37 9.99
N ASP A 30 7.80 -32.51 9.04
CA ASP A 30 6.63 -32.66 8.17
C ASP A 30 6.62 -33.99 7.40
N LYS A 31 5.62 -34.84 7.71
CA LYS A 31 5.27 -36.02 6.90
C LYS A 31 3.80 -36.00 6.54
N TRP A 32 3.45 -35.15 5.57
CA TRP A 32 2.06 -34.99 5.11
C TRP A 32 1.65 -36.13 4.16
N GLU A 33 0.78 -37.02 4.64
CA GLU A 33 0.23 -38.11 3.81
C GLU A 33 -1.05 -37.66 3.09
N CYS A 34 -1.11 -37.87 1.77
CA CYS A 34 -2.25 -37.46 0.94
C CYS A 34 -3.52 -38.24 1.33
N SER A 35 -4.52 -37.52 1.86
CA SER A 35 -5.73 -38.12 2.46
C SER A 35 -6.71 -38.77 1.46
N LYS A 36 -6.35 -38.83 0.17
CA LYS A 36 -7.20 -39.34 -0.91
C LYS A 36 -6.89 -40.81 -1.19
N ALA A 37 -7.65 -41.71 -0.55
CA ALA A 37 -7.55 -43.15 -0.75
C ALA A 37 -7.56 -43.51 -2.24
N GLY A 38 -6.54 -44.22 -2.70
CA GLY A 38 -6.34 -44.60 -4.11
C GLY A 38 -5.27 -43.79 -4.86
N CYS A 39 -4.66 -42.76 -4.27
CA CYS A 39 -3.52 -42.05 -4.88
C CYS A 39 -2.22 -42.89 -4.86
N GLY A 40 -2.17 -43.95 -5.66
CA GLY A 40 -1.09 -44.95 -5.70
C GLY A 40 0.24 -44.49 -6.34
N HIS A 41 0.61 -43.22 -6.24
CA HIS A 41 1.87 -42.68 -6.80
C HIS A 41 2.86 -42.33 -5.69
N MET A 42 3.66 -43.31 -5.27
CA MET A 42 4.72 -43.19 -4.26
C MET A 42 5.98 -42.44 -4.78
N ASN A 43 5.87 -41.58 -5.79
CA ASN A 43 7.01 -40.92 -6.43
C ASN A 43 6.89 -39.39 -6.33
N SER A 44 7.58 -38.83 -5.33
CA SER A 44 7.48 -37.43 -4.90
C SER A 44 7.80 -36.39 -5.98
N LYS A 45 8.42 -36.79 -7.10
CA LYS A 45 8.83 -35.88 -8.19
C LYS A 45 7.68 -35.46 -9.12
N HIS A 46 6.48 -36.04 -9.01
CA HIS A 46 5.32 -35.71 -9.85
C HIS A 46 4.04 -35.36 -9.05
N ALA A 47 4.17 -35.00 -7.77
CA ALA A 47 3.02 -34.76 -6.88
C ALA A 47 2.37 -33.34 -6.88
N PRO A 48 2.82 -32.26 -7.57
CA PRO A 48 2.26 -30.92 -7.33
C PRO A 48 0.85 -30.70 -7.91
N ALA A 49 0.34 -31.63 -8.74
CA ALA A 49 -0.91 -31.43 -9.48
C ALA A 49 -2.19 -31.92 -8.77
N CYS A 50 -2.11 -32.70 -7.68
CA CYS A 50 -3.25 -33.51 -7.20
C CYS A 50 -3.99 -33.01 -5.95
N ASN A 51 -3.56 -31.91 -5.31
CA ASN A 51 -4.13 -31.42 -4.04
C ASN A 51 -4.77 -30.01 -4.09
N ASN A 52 -4.56 -29.22 -5.14
CA ASN A 52 -4.90 -27.77 -5.11
C ASN A 52 -6.36 -27.42 -5.43
N ASP A 53 -7.23 -28.39 -5.76
CA ASP A 53 -8.66 -28.15 -6.04
C ASP A 53 -9.41 -27.46 -4.89
N GLY A 54 -8.97 -27.69 -3.64
CA GLY A 54 -9.52 -27.06 -2.44
C GLY A 54 -8.90 -25.70 -2.08
N GLN A 55 -7.86 -25.24 -2.79
CA GLN A 55 -7.22 -23.97 -2.50
C GLN A 55 -8.07 -22.81 -3.04
N ILE A 56 -8.53 -21.94 -2.15
CA ILE A 56 -9.23 -20.71 -2.53
C ILE A 56 -8.17 -19.64 -2.85
N LEU A 57 -8.13 -19.20 -4.11
CA LEU A 57 -7.21 -18.15 -4.59
C LEU A 57 -7.76 -16.75 -4.31
N ARG A 58 -9.09 -16.58 -4.39
CA ARG A 58 -9.78 -15.31 -4.10
C ARG A 58 -11.26 -15.52 -3.77
N THR A 59 -11.80 -14.69 -2.89
CA THR A 59 -13.25 -14.46 -2.76
C THR A 59 -13.59 -12.96 -2.81
N GLY A 60 -14.87 -12.66 -3.00
CA GLY A 60 -15.40 -11.29 -2.95
C GLY A 60 -16.68 -11.11 -3.77
N VAL A 61 -17.28 -9.92 -3.70
CA VAL A 61 -18.51 -9.60 -4.44
C VAL A 61 -18.17 -8.98 -5.79
N LEU A 62 -18.73 -9.54 -6.87
CA LEU A 62 -18.68 -8.95 -8.22
C LEU A 62 -20.09 -8.80 -8.80
N PHE A 63 -20.28 -7.80 -9.66
CA PHE A 63 -21.50 -7.66 -10.45
C PHE A 63 -21.43 -8.58 -11.67
N LYS A 64 -22.26 -9.63 -11.68
CA LYS A 64 -22.37 -10.56 -12.81
C LYS A 64 -23.39 -10.05 -13.84
N LYS A 65 -23.03 -10.06 -15.13
CA LYS A 65 -23.97 -9.81 -16.25
C LYS A 65 -24.92 -11.01 -16.38
N GLY A 66 -26.22 -10.74 -16.51
CA GLY A 66 -27.22 -11.76 -16.86
C GLY A 66 -26.97 -12.29 -18.28
N SER A 67 -27.04 -13.62 -18.46
CA SER A 67 -26.75 -14.29 -19.74
C SER A 67 -27.66 -13.82 -20.89
N GLY A 68 -28.92 -13.48 -20.57
CA GLY A 68 -29.87 -12.95 -21.54
C GLY A 68 -30.44 -13.99 -22.53
N THR A 69 -30.15 -15.28 -22.35
CA THR A 69 -30.51 -16.40 -23.24
C THR A 69 -32.00 -16.76 -23.31
N GLY A 70 -32.89 -15.97 -22.71
CA GLY A 70 -34.34 -16.09 -22.91
C GLY A 70 -34.85 -15.03 -23.90
N PRO A 71 -35.99 -15.24 -24.58
CA PRO A 71 -36.50 -14.32 -25.61
C PRO A 71 -36.81 -12.89 -25.12
N PHE A 72 -36.93 -12.70 -23.79
CA PHE A 72 -37.08 -11.39 -23.14
C PHE A 72 -35.95 -11.12 -22.11
N GLY A 73 -34.78 -11.72 -22.33
CA GLY A 73 -33.65 -11.77 -21.39
C GLY A 73 -32.95 -10.44 -21.18
N ARG A 74 -33.51 -9.56 -20.35
CA ARG A 74 -32.88 -8.28 -19.96
C ARG A 74 -31.48 -8.52 -19.39
N LYS A 75 -30.48 -7.85 -19.95
CA LYS A 75 -29.04 -7.95 -19.59
C LYS A 75 -28.72 -7.21 -18.27
N ASN A 76 -29.49 -7.51 -17.22
CA ASN A 76 -29.33 -6.89 -15.91
C ASN A 76 -28.04 -7.39 -15.24
N TRP A 77 -27.33 -6.48 -14.58
CA TRP A 77 -26.22 -6.81 -13.69
C TRP A 77 -26.76 -7.13 -12.30
N LYS A 78 -26.23 -8.17 -11.64
CA LYS A 78 -26.59 -8.53 -10.25
C LYS A 78 -25.32 -8.79 -9.42
N PRO A 79 -25.22 -8.28 -8.18
CA PRO A 79 -24.15 -8.69 -7.29
C PRO A 79 -24.25 -10.18 -6.97
N ARG A 80 -23.09 -10.83 -6.89
CA ARG A 80 -22.89 -12.22 -6.51
C ARG A 80 -21.60 -12.31 -5.73
N TYR A 81 -21.57 -13.18 -4.71
CA TYR A 81 -20.32 -13.56 -4.07
C TYR A 81 -19.64 -14.60 -4.96
N PHE A 82 -18.36 -14.41 -5.27
CA PHE A 82 -17.56 -15.31 -6.10
C PHE A 82 -16.49 -16.01 -5.25
N VAL A 83 -16.23 -17.27 -5.58
CA VAL A 83 -15.13 -18.08 -5.04
C VAL A 83 -14.32 -18.61 -6.21
N LEU A 84 -13.04 -18.30 -6.24
CA LEU A 84 -12.09 -18.78 -7.24
C LEU A 84 -11.18 -19.84 -6.63
N THR A 85 -11.24 -21.06 -7.15
CA THR A 85 -10.21 -22.09 -7.00
C THR A 85 -9.43 -22.20 -8.31
N PRO A 86 -8.29 -22.90 -8.38
CA PRO A 86 -7.56 -23.08 -9.65
C PRO A 86 -8.46 -23.63 -10.76
N SER A 87 -9.20 -24.71 -10.49
CA SER A 87 -10.00 -25.40 -11.50
C SER A 87 -11.37 -24.77 -11.78
N ARG A 88 -11.92 -23.93 -10.88
CA ARG A 88 -13.30 -23.41 -10.98
C ARG A 88 -13.50 -21.99 -10.45
N LEU A 89 -14.37 -21.23 -11.13
CA LEU A 89 -14.94 -19.97 -10.62
C LEU A 89 -16.43 -20.17 -10.28
N GLN A 90 -16.75 -20.27 -9.00
CA GLN A 90 -18.10 -20.48 -8.49
C GLN A 90 -18.74 -19.15 -8.06
N TYR A 91 -20.08 -19.04 -8.14
CA TYR A 91 -20.78 -17.85 -7.64
C TYR A 91 -22.12 -18.12 -6.95
N PHE A 92 -22.33 -17.44 -5.83
CA PHE A 92 -23.37 -17.66 -4.85
C PHE A 92 -24.26 -16.41 -4.69
N THR A 93 -25.43 -16.53 -4.06
CA THR A 93 -26.33 -15.38 -3.83
C THR A 93 -25.71 -14.29 -2.95
N PHE A 94 -24.96 -14.72 -1.94
CA PHE A 94 -24.16 -13.99 -0.95
C PHE A 94 -23.09 -14.98 -0.43
N GLU A 95 -22.31 -14.63 0.60
CA GLU A 95 -21.18 -15.44 1.12
C GLU A 95 -21.57 -16.89 1.42
N ASP A 96 -22.45 -17.14 2.39
CA ASP A 96 -23.05 -18.45 2.67
C ASP A 96 -24.28 -18.76 1.79
N GLY A 97 -24.25 -18.31 0.53
CA GLY A 97 -25.40 -18.30 -0.37
C GLY A 97 -25.70 -19.62 -1.08
N GLU A 98 -26.83 -19.67 -1.77
CA GLU A 98 -27.11 -20.75 -2.71
C GLU A 98 -26.23 -20.61 -3.95
N LEU A 99 -25.57 -21.69 -4.38
CA LEU A 99 -24.77 -21.72 -5.62
C LEU A 99 -25.65 -21.45 -6.83
N LYS A 100 -25.41 -20.35 -7.54
CA LYS A 100 -26.15 -19.95 -8.76
C LYS A 100 -25.41 -20.29 -10.06
N GLY A 101 -24.31 -21.03 -9.95
CA GLY A 101 -23.57 -21.64 -11.05
C GLY A 101 -22.06 -21.61 -10.82
N GLU A 102 -21.37 -22.48 -11.53
CA GLU A 102 -19.91 -22.53 -11.60
C GLU A 102 -19.45 -22.42 -13.05
N LEU A 103 -18.25 -21.87 -13.27
CA LEU A 103 -17.55 -21.86 -14.55
C LEU A 103 -16.30 -22.72 -14.41
N ASN A 104 -16.14 -23.73 -15.26
CA ASN A 104 -14.94 -24.54 -15.29
C ASN A 104 -13.78 -23.74 -15.94
N LEU A 105 -12.63 -23.67 -15.26
CA LEU A 105 -11.42 -23.00 -15.74
C LEU A 105 -10.36 -24.00 -16.25
N SER A 106 -10.62 -25.31 -16.12
CA SER A 106 -9.73 -26.36 -16.64
C SER A 106 -9.66 -26.26 -18.17
N GLY A 107 -8.47 -26.00 -18.72
CA GLY A 107 -8.27 -25.77 -20.15
C GLY A 107 -8.56 -24.33 -20.63
N CYS A 108 -8.78 -23.38 -19.71
CA CYS A 108 -8.70 -21.94 -20.02
C CYS A 108 -7.25 -21.46 -19.93
N ASP A 109 -6.85 -20.59 -20.86
CA ASP A 109 -5.53 -19.97 -20.93
C ASP A 109 -5.58 -18.47 -20.57
N GLU A 110 -4.46 -17.76 -20.73
CA GLU A 110 -4.41 -16.30 -20.54
C GLU A 110 -5.13 -15.53 -21.66
N GLY A 111 -5.35 -16.15 -22.83
CA GLY A 111 -6.00 -15.56 -24.00
C GLY A 111 -7.53 -15.50 -23.95
N VAL A 112 -8.19 -16.36 -23.15
CA VAL A 112 -9.64 -16.25 -22.90
C VAL A 112 -10.01 -15.10 -21.97
N LEU A 113 -9.04 -14.38 -21.39
CA LEU A 113 -9.28 -13.26 -20.46
C LEU A 113 -9.24 -11.91 -21.18
N GLU A 114 -10.39 -11.23 -21.25
CA GLU A 114 -10.52 -9.92 -21.90
C GLU A 114 -10.81 -8.85 -20.84
N VAL A 115 -9.81 -8.02 -20.56
CA VAL A 115 -9.90 -6.88 -19.62
C VAL A 115 -10.47 -5.66 -20.34
N MET A 116 -11.42 -4.96 -19.72
CA MET A 116 -12.16 -3.83 -20.30
C MET A 116 -12.81 -4.14 -21.67
N PRO A 117 -13.63 -5.20 -21.78
CA PRO A 117 -14.19 -5.71 -23.03
C PRO A 117 -15.04 -4.68 -23.79
N ALA A 118 -14.71 -4.43 -25.05
CA ALA A 118 -15.26 -3.33 -25.85
C ALA A 118 -16.77 -3.46 -26.14
N ASP A 119 -17.30 -4.68 -26.26
CA ASP A 119 -18.75 -4.94 -26.40
C ASP A 119 -19.57 -4.64 -25.12
N SER A 120 -18.88 -4.32 -24.02
CA SER A 120 -19.45 -4.17 -22.71
C SER A 120 -18.99 -2.87 -22.05
N MET A 121 -19.11 -1.74 -22.77
CA MET A 121 -19.06 -0.39 -22.20
C MET A 121 -20.29 -0.09 -21.30
N LYS A 122 -20.22 0.97 -20.48
CA LYS A 122 -21.29 1.35 -19.53
C LYS A 122 -22.33 2.28 -20.18
N THR A 123 -23.45 1.72 -20.62
CA THR A 123 -24.57 2.44 -21.29
C THR A 123 -25.46 3.23 -20.31
N GLY A 124 -24.86 4.04 -19.43
CA GLY A 124 -25.55 4.99 -18.53
C GLY A 124 -26.31 4.40 -17.32
N SER A 125 -27.06 3.32 -17.48
CA SER A 125 -28.10 2.87 -16.53
C SER A 125 -27.77 1.61 -15.70
N SER A 126 -26.58 1.03 -15.86
CA SER A 126 -26.20 -0.20 -15.13
C SER A 126 -25.60 0.11 -13.75
N ALA A 127 -26.05 -0.63 -12.72
CA ALA A 127 -25.52 -0.56 -11.35
C ALA A 127 -24.05 -1.03 -11.21
N SER A 128 -23.55 -1.81 -12.18
CA SER A 128 -22.13 -2.15 -12.33
C SER A 128 -21.27 -0.91 -12.62
N THR A 129 -19.99 -0.97 -12.25
CA THR A 129 -18.96 -0.01 -12.66
C THR A 129 -18.56 -0.16 -14.14
N ILE A 130 -17.54 0.59 -14.55
CA ILE A 130 -16.84 0.42 -15.83
C ILE A 130 -15.81 -0.72 -15.78
N TRP A 131 -15.27 -1.04 -14.60
CA TRP A 131 -14.17 -1.98 -14.37
C TRP A 131 -14.63 -3.41 -14.60
N ARG A 132 -14.44 -3.91 -15.83
CA ARG A 132 -15.11 -5.08 -16.38
C ARG A 132 -14.11 -6.09 -16.94
N VAL A 133 -14.43 -7.36 -16.76
CA VAL A 133 -13.67 -8.49 -17.28
C VAL A 133 -14.64 -9.46 -17.96
N ALA A 134 -14.26 -9.96 -19.13
CA ALA A 134 -14.90 -11.09 -19.76
C ALA A 134 -13.99 -12.32 -19.73
N ILE A 135 -14.56 -13.48 -19.39
CA ILE A 135 -13.90 -14.78 -19.37
C ILE A 135 -14.56 -15.62 -20.45
N ASN A 136 -13.83 -15.87 -21.54
CA ASN A 136 -14.29 -16.51 -22.77
C ASN A 136 -14.18 -18.04 -22.69
N ALA A 137 -14.65 -18.65 -21.60
CA ALA A 137 -14.56 -20.10 -21.39
C ALA A 137 -15.40 -20.90 -22.43
N PRO A 138 -14.98 -22.13 -22.82
CA PRO A 138 -15.62 -22.89 -23.90
C PRO A 138 -17.12 -23.17 -23.71
N GLU A 139 -17.59 -23.27 -22.46
CA GLU A 139 -19.01 -23.47 -22.13
C GLU A 139 -19.84 -22.19 -22.37
N ARG A 140 -19.30 -21.03 -22.00
CA ARG A 140 -20.00 -19.73 -22.04
C ARG A 140 -19.06 -18.55 -21.73
N ARG A 141 -19.28 -17.43 -22.41
CA ARG A 141 -18.65 -16.14 -22.08
C ARG A 141 -19.28 -15.54 -20.81
N LEU A 142 -18.50 -15.45 -19.73
CA LEU A 142 -18.91 -14.83 -18.46
C LEU A 142 -18.41 -13.38 -18.40
N LEU A 143 -19.31 -12.41 -18.15
CA LEU A 143 -18.92 -11.03 -17.89
C LEU A 143 -19.19 -10.63 -16.43
N VAL A 144 -18.19 -10.04 -15.80
CA VAL A 144 -18.20 -9.53 -14.42
C VAL A 144 -17.72 -8.08 -14.36
N ALA A 145 -18.05 -7.38 -13.29
CA ALA A 145 -17.53 -6.05 -12.98
C ALA A 145 -17.21 -5.90 -11.48
N ALA A 146 -16.09 -5.28 -11.17
CA ALA A 146 -15.62 -5.01 -9.81
C ALA A 146 -16.17 -3.68 -9.25
N GLY A 147 -15.99 -3.42 -7.96
CA GLY A 147 -16.27 -2.11 -7.35
C GLY A 147 -15.21 -1.06 -7.70
N THR A 148 -13.96 -1.47 -7.84
CA THR A 148 -12.82 -0.58 -8.14
C THR A 148 -11.88 -1.17 -9.21
N GLU A 149 -11.00 -0.33 -9.76
CA GLU A 149 -9.90 -0.75 -10.65
C GLU A 149 -8.93 -1.69 -9.93
N MET A 150 -8.59 -1.39 -8.67
CA MET A 150 -7.70 -2.21 -7.84
C MET A 150 -8.28 -3.62 -7.60
N GLU A 151 -9.58 -3.73 -7.31
CA GLU A 151 -10.26 -5.02 -7.26
C GLU A 151 -10.25 -5.74 -8.60
N MET A 152 -10.50 -5.03 -9.71
CA MET A 152 -10.48 -5.63 -11.05
C MET A 152 -9.10 -6.25 -11.35
N ASN A 153 -8.02 -5.53 -11.02
CA ASN A 153 -6.66 -5.97 -11.28
C ASN A 153 -6.28 -7.18 -10.40
N ASP A 154 -6.62 -7.19 -9.10
CA ASP A 154 -6.41 -8.38 -8.25
C ASP A 154 -7.24 -9.58 -8.76
N TRP A 155 -8.50 -9.39 -9.16
CA TRP A 155 -9.27 -10.47 -9.77
C TRP A 155 -8.66 -10.99 -11.08
N VAL A 156 -8.06 -10.12 -11.91
CA VAL A 156 -7.30 -10.50 -13.11
C VAL A 156 -6.06 -11.31 -12.73
N ASP A 157 -5.22 -10.83 -11.81
CA ASP A 157 -4.01 -11.52 -11.36
C ASP A 157 -4.30 -12.91 -10.79
N LYS A 158 -5.38 -13.06 -10.01
CA LYS A 158 -5.79 -14.36 -9.45
C LYS A 158 -6.37 -15.30 -10.52
N LEU A 159 -7.06 -14.78 -11.53
CA LEU A 159 -7.52 -15.58 -12.68
C LEU A 159 -6.35 -16.05 -13.54
N VAL A 160 -5.39 -15.17 -13.84
CA VAL A 160 -4.15 -15.52 -14.55
C VAL A 160 -3.33 -16.56 -13.77
N MET A 161 -3.26 -16.43 -12.44
CA MET A 161 -2.67 -17.45 -11.56
C MET A 161 -3.39 -18.80 -11.67
N ALA A 162 -4.73 -18.81 -11.69
CA ALA A 162 -5.53 -20.03 -11.87
C ALA A 162 -5.25 -20.70 -13.24
N PHE A 163 -5.22 -19.92 -14.33
CA PHE A 163 -4.92 -20.44 -15.68
C PHE A 163 -3.50 -21.02 -15.76
N ARG A 164 -2.51 -20.36 -15.15
CA ARG A 164 -1.13 -20.87 -15.09
C ARG A 164 -1.04 -22.20 -14.34
N ILE A 165 -1.70 -22.31 -13.17
CA ILE A 165 -1.81 -23.59 -12.43
C ILE A 165 -2.47 -24.69 -13.30
N ASN A 166 -3.59 -24.38 -13.96
CA ASN A 166 -4.31 -25.35 -14.80
C ASN A 166 -3.53 -25.77 -16.06
N SER A 167 -2.68 -24.89 -16.60
CA SER A 167 -1.83 -25.17 -17.76
C SER A 167 -0.67 -26.12 -17.46
N GLY A 168 -0.39 -26.40 -16.18
CA GLY A 168 0.77 -27.17 -15.75
C GLY A 168 2.10 -26.44 -15.90
N GLN A 169 2.11 -25.17 -16.33
CA GLN A 169 3.30 -24.33 -16.22
C GLN A 169 3.66 -24.18 -14.72
N PRO A 170 4.92 -24.43 -14.32
CA PRO A 170 5.33 -24.11 -12.97
C PRO A 170 5.13 -22.60 -12.74
N PRO A 171 4.70 -22.16 -11.55
CA PRO A 171 4.66 -20.74 -11.26
C PRO A 171 6.06 -20.19 -11.49
N VAL A 172 6.18 -19.24 -12.42
CA VAL A 172 7.43 -18.53 -12.66
C VAL A 172 7.75 -17.70 -11.42
N GLN A 173 8.42 -18.36 -10.46
CA GLN A 173 9.23 -17.68 -9.47
C GLN A 173 10.06 -16.68 -10.26
N ARG A 174 9.87 -15.40 -9.95
CA ARG A 174 10.48 -14.27 -10.66
C ARG A 174 11.96 -14.29 -10.34
N ALA A 175 12.68 -15.18 -11.02
CA ALA A 175 14.06 -15.52 -10.73
C ALA A 175 14.85 -14.22 -10.65
N SER A 176 15.39 -13.94 -9.46
CA SER A 176 16.21 -12.77 -9.20
C SER A 176 17.28 -12.74 -10.27
N MET A 177 17.22 -11.71 -11.14
CA MET A 177 18.09 -11.63 -12.30
C MET A 177 19.54 -11.80 -11.83
N PRO A 178 20.29 -12.82 -12.32
CA PRO A 178 21.71 -12.89 -12.00
C PRO A 178 22.34 -11.61 -12.53
N ALA A 179 22.93 -10.82 -11.62
CA ALA A 179 23.57 -9.57 -11.97
C ALA A 179 24.62 -9.85 -13.06
N SER A 180 24.63 -9.06 -14.12
CA SER A 180 25.55 -9.27 -15.25
C SER A 180 26.96 -8.83 -14.90
N THR A 181 27.65 -9.63 -14.08
CA THR A 181 29.11 -9.58 -13.93
C THR A 181 29.74 -9.99 -15.26
N GLY A 182 30.15 -8.99 -16.04
CA GLY A 182 30.79 -9.20 -17.33
C GLY A 182 32.14 -9.90 -17.17
N SER A 183 32.17 -11.21 -17.41
CA SER A 183 33.39 -12.00 -17.45
C SER A 183 33.61 -12.56 -18.86
N LEU A 184 34.44 -11.87 -19.64
CA LEU A 184 34.82 -12.26 -21.00
C LEU A 184 36.33 -12.09 -21.22
N VAL A 185 37.13 -12.91 -20.53
CA VAL A 185 38.42 -13.41 -21.04
C VAL A 185 38.58 -14.86 -20.59
N GLN A 186 38.53 -15.80 -21.53
CA GLN A 186 39.05 -17.16 -21.31
C GLN A 186 40.55 -17.16 -21.64
N GLY A 187 41.40 -17.75 -20.82
CA GLY A 187 42.84 -17.81 -21.10
C GLY A 187 43.64 -18.73 -20.18
N ASN A 188 43.94 -19.93 -20.67
CA ASN A 188 45.04 -20.81 -20.26
C ASN A 188 45.22 -21.11 -18.75
N ASN A 189 44.64 -22.22 -18.29
CA ASN A 189 45.08 -22.89 -17.05
C ASN A 189 46.03 -24.05 -17.39
N VAL A 190 47.32 -23.93 -17.05
CA VAL A 190 48.38 -24.89 -17.40
C VAL A 190 48.64 -25.83 -16.23
N ASN A 191 47.79 -26.85 -16.09
CA ASN A 191 47.92 -27.82 -14.99
C ASN A 191 48.95 -28.92 -15.33
N SER A 192 49.90 -29.18 -14.42
CA SER A 192 51.06 -30.06 -14.69
C SER A 192 51.32 -31.06 -13.56
N ASN A 193 51.35 -32.35 -13.93
CA ASN A 193 51.84 -33.51 -13.15
C ASN A 193 51.08 -33.89 -11.86
N PRO A 194 51.25 -35.15 -11.38
CA PRO A 194 51.36 -36.39 -12.17
C PRO A 194 50.45 -37.52 -11.64
N SER A 195 50.06 -38.46 -12.50
CA SER A 195 49.36 -39.68 -12.07
C SER A 195 50.08 -40.97 -12.48
N ILE A 196 50.54 -41.65 -11.44
CA ILE A 196 50.93 -43.04 -11.30
C ILE A 196 50.06 -44.02 -12.13
N ARG A 197 50.63 -44.72 -13.14
CA ARG A 197 50.79 -46.21 -13.12
C ARG A 197 51.50 -46.88 -14.32
N ASP A 198 52.32 -47.87 -13.94
CA ASP A 198 52.46 -49.24 -14.49
C ASP A 198 53.23 -49.65 -15.79
N PHE A 199 54.08 -50.67 -15.56
CA PHE A 199 54.44 -51.86 -16.35
C PHE A 199 55.66 -51.96 -17.31
N GLN A 200 56.60 -52.87 -16.89
CA GLN A 200 57.26 -53.98 -17.62
C GLN A 200 58.77 -53.95 -18.03
N ASN A 201 59.53 -54.81 -17.32
CA ASN A 201 60.43 -55.91 -17.79
C ASN A 201 61.95 -55.74 -18.09
N PHE A 202 62.68 -56.85 -17.76
CA PHE A 202 64.09 -57.23 -18.06
C PHE A 202 65.23 -56.44 -17.36
N SER A 203 66.38 -57.01 -16.93
CA SER A 203 66.99 -58.35 -17.13
C SER A 203 67.96 -58.80 -16.00
N VAL A 204 68.57 -60.00 -16.10
CA VAL A 204 69.27 -60.81 -15.05
C VAL A 204 70.82 -60.68 -15.03
N PRO A 205 71.53 -60.81 -13.89
CA PRO A 205 73.02 -60.82 -13.78
C PRO A 205 73.71 -62.20 -14.03
N ARG A 206 75.06 -62.23 -14.18
CA ARG A 206 75.87 -63.43 -14.53
C ARG A 206 77.05 -63.74 -13.56
N ARG A 207 77.54 -65.00 -13.58
CA ARG A 207 78.72 -65.56 -12.86
C ARG A 207 80.00 -65.62 -13.72
N GLY A 208 81.16 -65.83 -13.08
CA GLY A 208 82.45 -66.26 -13.69
C GLY A 208 83.30 -67.14 -12.71
N VAL A 209 84.27 -67.95 -13.20
CA VAL A 209 84.96 -69.04 -12.43
C VAL A 209 86.39 -69.39 -12.96
N ASN A 210 87.34 -69.74 -12.05
CA ASN A 210 88.58 -70.59 -12.18
C ASN A 210 89.08 -71.01 -10.76
N GLN A 211 89.95 -71.99 -10.40
CA GLN A 211 91.11 -72.77 -10.97
C GLN A 211 92.51 -72.12 -10.77
N ARG A 212 93.64 -72.81 -10.42
CA ARG A 212 93.93 -74.27 -10.24
C ARG A 212 94.98 -74.62 -9.12
N HIS A 213 95.99 -75.50 -9.32
CA HIS A 213 96.87 -76.12 -8.28
C HIS A 213 98.38 -76.20 -8.66
N SER A 214 99.31 -76.45 -7.69
CA SER A 214 100.32 -77.57 -7.68
C SER A 214 101.30 -77.56 -6.45
N THR A 215 102.18 -78.60 -6.30
CA THR A 215 103.09 -78.89 -5.14
C THR A 215 104.41 -79.64 -5.52
N GLY A 216 105.43 -79.66 -4.63
CA GLY A 216 106.67 -80.50 -4.66
C GLY A 216 108.01 -79.71 -4.82
N GLY A 217 109.22 -80.16 -4.43
CA GLY A 217 109.75 -81.39 -3.78
C GLY A 217 111.29 -81.29 -3.48
N GLU A 218 111.94 -82.30 -2.87
CA GLU A 218 113.30 -82.24 -2.25
C GLU A 218 114.49 -82.84 -3.07
N MET A 219 115.75 -82.67 -2.58
CA MET A 219 116.73 -83.73 -2.11
C MET A 219 118.23 -83.73 -2.56
N GLN A 220 119.08 -84.33 -1.70
CA GLN A 220 120.45 -84.93 -1.86
C GLN A 220 121.71 -84.06 -2.13
N GLU A 221 122.98 -84.50 -1.91
CA GLU A 221 123.68 -85.42 -0.94
C GLU A 221 125.22 -85.48 -1.25
N SER A 222 126.05 -86.10 -0.38
CA SER A 222 127.48 -86.50 -0.57
C SER A 222 128.56 -85.39 -0.45
N GLN A 223 129.81 -85.65 -0.05
CA GLN A 223 130.53 -86.90 0.29
C GLN A 223 131.67 -86.65 1.33
N HIS A 224 132.24 -87.70 1.95
CA HIS A 224 133.23 -87.59 3.05
C HIS A 224 134.32 -88.67 2.98
N PHE A 225 135.60 -88.33 3.19
CA PHE A 225 136.66 -89.20 3.77
C PHE A 225 138.03 -88.50 3.88
N GLN A 226 138.55 -88.30 5.11
CA GLN A 226 139.98 -88.33 5.51
C GLN A 226 140.10 -87.94 7.00
N ALA A 227 139.89 -88.90 7.90
CA ALA A 227 139.88 -88.66 9.35
C ALA A 227 140.93 -89.52 10.07
N GLU A 228 141.88 -88.87 10.74
CA GLU A 228 142.44 -89.28 12.05
C GLU A 228 143.45 -88.23 12.55
N HIS A 229 144.47 -87.87 11.75
CA HIS A 229 145.38 -86.76 12.11
C HIS A 229 144.67 -85.38 12.10
N LEU A 230 143.52 -85.29 11.45
CA LEU A 230 142.62 -84.14 11.55
C LEU A 230 142.00 -84.02 12.96
N MET A 231 141.77 -85.12 13.69
CA MET A 231 140.83 -85.18 14.82
C MET A 231 141.11 -84.16 15.95
N LEU A 232 142.37 -83.90 16.30
CA LEU A 232 142.72 -82.94 17.37
C LEU A 232 142.58 -81.48 16.93
N HIS A 233 142.88 -81.18 15.65
CA HIS A 233 142.67 -79.85 15.08
C HIS A 233 141.18 -79.61 14.79
N GLN A 234 140.50 -80.65 14.32
CA GLN A 234 139.06 -80.71 14.13
C GLN A 234 138.32 -80.46 15.44
N GLN A 235 138.78 -80.99 16.58
CA GLN A 235 138.16 -80.70 17.88
C GLN A 235 138.19 -79.21 18.23
N GLN A 236 139.29 -78.49 17.95
CA GLN A 236 139.35 -77.04 18.12
C GLN A 236 138.49 -76.29 17.10
N MET A 237 138.46 -76.76 15.84
CA MET A 237 137.58 -76.19 14.80
C MET A 237 136.09 -76.47 15.06
N GLU A 238 135.74 -77.55 15.76
CA GLU A 238 134.37 -77.89 16.18
C GLU A 238 133.95 -77.12 17.44
N GLU A 239 134.87 -76.84 18.35
CA GLU A 239 134.64 -75.94 19.48
C GLU A 239 134.42 -74.50 18.98
N GLN A 240 135.28 -74.02 18.07
CA GLN A 240 135.12 -72.71 17.43
C GLN A 240 133.85 -72.62 16.56
N ARG A 241 133.52 -73.68 15.80
CA ARG A 241 132.24 -73.74 15.08
C ARG A 241 131.01 -73.75 16.00
N ARG A 242 131.12 -74.26 17.23
CA ARG A 242 130.02 -74.16 18.20
C ARG A 242 129.84 -72.75 18.72
N GLU A 243 130.93 -72.01 18.96
CA GLU A 243 130.84 -70.59 19.29
C GLU A 243 130.24 -69.78 18.13
N ASP A 244 130.66 -70.04 16.88
CA ASP A 244 130.06 -69.43 15.68
C ASP A 244 128.57 -69.81 15.51
N GLU A 245 128.20 -71.09 15.71
CA GLU A 245 126.82 -71.58 15.59
C GLU A 245 125.91 -71.07 16.72
N GLU A 246 126.42 -70.90 17.95
CA GLU A 246 125.69 -70.27 19.05
C GLU A 246 125.54 -68.76 18.81
N GLU A 247 126.54 -68.06 18.26
CA GLU A 247 126.38 -66.64 17.90
C GLU A 247 125.42 -66.45 16.72
N GLU A 248 125.43 -67.34 15.72
CA GLU A 248 124.45 -67.32 14.63
C GLU A 248 123.03 -67.62 15.13
N LEU A 249 122.86 -68.60 16.03
CA LEU A 249 121.58 -68.87 16.71
C LEU A 249 121.10 -67.67 17.55
N GLN A 250 122.01 -66.95 18.21
CA GLN A 250 121.65 -65.76 18.96
C GLN A 250 121.23 -64.61 18.03
N ARG A 251 121.98 -64.37 16.95
CA ARG A 251 121.62 -63.38 15.91
C ARG A 251 120.29 -63.72 15.22
N GLN A 252 119.99 -64.99 14.99
CA GLN A 252 118.69 -65.43 14.47
C GLN A 252 117.55 -65.14 15.46
N ARG A 253 117.75 -65.39 16.76
CA ARG A 253 116.76 -65.05 17.81
C ARG A 253 116.56 -63.54 17.93
N GLU A 254 117.61 -62.74 17.82
CA GLU A 254 117.52 -61.28 17.84
C GLU A 254 116.75 -60.75 16.62
N GLN A 255 116.96 -61.34 15.43
CA GLN A 255 116.18 -61.03 14.21
C GLN A 255 114.72 -61.50 14.30
N GLU A 256 114.44 -62.66 14.91
CA GLU A 256 113.08 -63.14 15.14
C GLU A 256 112.35 -62.26 16.16
N GLU A 257 113.01 -61.83 17.23
CA GLU A 257 112.43 -60.87 18.19
C GLU A 257 112.21 -59.49 17.56
N GLU A 258 113.11 -59.00 16.70
CA GLU A 258 112.93 -57.75 15.98
C GLU A 258 111.74 -57.81 15.00
N GLN A 259 111.59 -58.92 14.25
CA GLN A 259 110.42 -59.15 13.40
C GLN A 259 109.11 -59.22 14.21
N LEU A 260 109.11 -59.90 15.37
CA LEU A 260 107.95 -59.96 16.27
C LEU A 260 107.61 -58.58 16.86
N ARG A 261 108.61 -57.79 17.24
CA ARG A 261 108.44 -56.39 17.69
C ARG A 261 107.87 -55.50 16.60
N GLN A 262 108.33 -55.66 15.35
CA GLN A 262 107.81 -54.89 14.21
C GLN A 262 106.36 -55.27 13.89
N LEU A 263 106.05 -56.57 13.83
CA LEU A 263 104.69 -57.06 13.58
C LEU A 263 103.71 -56.63 14.69
N ALA A 264 104.15 -56.60 15.95
CA ALA A 264 103.36 -56.06 17.06
C ALA A 264 103.09 -54.54 16.95
N GLN A 265 104.06 -53.76 16.45
CA GLN A 265 103.86 -52.32 16.19
C GLN A 265 102.88 -52.10 15.03
N ASP A 266 102.96 -52.89 13.96
CA ASP A 266 102.03 -52.82 12.84
C ASP A 266 100.60 -53.23 13.25
N GLU A 267 100.45 -54.24 14.11
CA GLU A 267 99.15 -54.61 14.67
C GLU A 267 98.57 -53.51 15.57
N GLU A 268 99.40 -52.83 16.38
CA GLU A 268 98.94 -51.71 17.19
C GLU A 268 98.52 -50.50 16.33
N GLN A 269 99.30 -50.18 15.28
CA GLN A 269 98.93 -49.15 14.30
C GLN A 269 97.62 -49.50 13.59
N HIS A 270 97.41 -50.77 13.19
CA HIS A 270 96.17 -51.22 12.59
C HIS A 270 94.98 -51.07 13.55
N ARG A 271 95.11 -51.50 14.81
CA ARG A 271 94.09 -51.33 15.86
C ARG A 271 93.72 -49.86 16.08
N ARG A 272 94.72 -48.96 16.14
CA ARG A 272 94.51 -47.50 16.25
C ARG A 272 93.79 -46.93 15.02
N SER A 273 94.13 -47.41 13.81
CA SER A 273 93.46 -47.00 12.57
C SER A 273 91.99 -47.41 12.52
N VAL A 274 91.68 -48.64 12.93
CA VAL A 274 90.29 -49.16 12.97
C VAL A 274 89.43 -48.36 13.96
N GLN A 275 89.96 -48.04 15.15
CA GLN A 275 89.26 -47.20 16.13
C GLN A 275 88.97 -45.78 15.61
N LEU A 276 89.92 -45.18 14.88
CA LEU A 276 89.73 -43.86 14.25
C LEU A 276 88.65 -43.87 13.16
N ASP A 277 88.60 -44.90 12.33
CA ASP A 277 87.56 -45.03 11.30
C ASP A 277 86.18 -45.38 11.88
N GLU A 278 86.12 -46.13 12.97
CA GLU A 278 84.87 -46.38 13.70
C GLU A 278 84.34 -45.09 14.36
N GLN A 279 85.22 -44.31 15.01
CA GLN A 279 84.87 -42.99 15.56
C GLN A 279 84.42 -42.00 14.47
N ARG A 280 85.03 -42.06 13.28
CA ARG A 280 84.58 -41.30 12.10
C ARG A 280 83.21 -41.74 11.58
N ARG A 281 82.89 -43.03 11.61
CA ARG A 281 81.55 -43.54 11.23
C ARG A 281 80.48 -43.09 12.23
N GLN A 282 80.73 -43.20 13.52
CA GLN A 282 79.82 -42.74 14.57
C GLN A 282 79.57 -41.23 14.48
N SER A 283 80.63 -40.41 14.38
CA SER A 283 80.49 -38.96 14.23
C SER A 283 79.85 -38.52 12.90
N ALA A 284 79.98 -39.31 11.83
CA ALA A 284 79.24 -39.08 10.59
C ALA A 284 77.74 -39.39 10.75
N GLN A 285 77.37 -40.48 11.45
CA GLN A 285 75.98 -40.82 11.75
C GLN A 285 75.31 -39.78 12.66
N ASP A 286 75.99 -39.32 13.70
CA ASP A 286 75.51 -38.20 14.55
C ASP A 286 75.33 -36.91 13.76
N ALA A 287 76.26 -36.59 12.84
CA ALA A 287 76.16 -35.42 11.98
C ALA A 287 75.01 -35.54 10.98
N GLU A 288 74.72 -36.73 10.46
CA GLU A 288 73.57 -36.99 9.60
C GLU A 288 72.25 -36.88 10.37
N MET A 289 72.14 -37.48 11.55
CA MET A 289 70.95 -37.39 12.41
C MET A 289 70.65 -35.93 12.79
N ARG A 290 71.68 -35.13 13.13
CA ARG A 290 71.53 -33.69 13.39
C ARG A 290 71.08 -32.90 12.16
N ARG A 291 71.50 -33.28 10.94
CA ARG A 291 70.99 -32.66 9.70
C ARG A 291 69.54 -33.02 9.43
N GLN A 292 69.13 -34.26 9.70
CA GLN A 292 67.74 -34.70 9.54
C GLN A 292 66.82 -33.93 10.51
N LEU A 293 67.20 -33.82 11.79
CA LEU A 293 66.47 -33.03 12.79
C LEU A 293 66.40 -31.54 12.45
N ALA A 294 67.50 -30.95 11.98
CA ALA A 294 67.51 -29.55 11.54
C ALA A 294 66.61 -29.30 10.32
N ALA A 295 66.63 -30.21 9.34
CA ALA A 295 65.77 -30.14 8.15
C ALA A 295 64.28 -30.37 8.46
N GLN A 296 63.96 -31.15 9.50
CA GLN A 296 62.59 -31.27 10.02
C GLN A 296 62.15 -29.97 10.69
N ALA A 297 62.96 -29.41 11.60
CA ALA A 297 62.64 -28.15 12.28
C ALA A 297 62.45 -26.96 11.31
N GLN A 298 63.20 -26.92 10.20
CA GLN A 298 62.98 -25.93 9.14
C GLN A 298 61.61 -26.09 8.46
N ARG A 299 61.17 -27.32 8.15
CA ARG A 299 59.83 -27.55 7.57
C ARG A 299 58.72 -27.18 8.53
N GLU A 300 58.87 -27.50 9.81
CA GLU A 300 57.89 -27.13 10.85
C GLU A 300 57.79 -25.59 11.00
N GLN A 301 58.89 -24.85 10.81
CA GLN A 301 58.88 -23.38 10.74
C GLN A 301 58.26 -22.83 9.44
N GLU A 302 58.57 -23.42 8.28
CA GLU A 302 57.99 -23.04 6.98
C GLU A 302 56.47 -23.32 6.94
N GLU A 303 56.02 -24.44 7.51
CA GLU A 303 54.60 -24.79 7.64
C GLU A 303 53.84 -23.89 8.63
N HIS A 304 54.49 -23.43 9.71
CA HIS A 304 53.89 -22.47 10.64
C HIS A 304 53.76 -21.08 10.00
N ALA A 305 54.83 -20.58 9.37
CA ALA A 305 54.79 -19.28 8.67
C ALA A 305 53.75 -19.27 7.53
N GLY A 306 53.65 -20.38 6.78
CA GLY A 306 52.63 -20.55 5.74
C GLY A 306 51.20 -20.76 6.24
N GLN A 307 50.99 -21.02 7.54
CA GLN A 307 49.67 -20.99 8.19
C GLN A 307 49.34 -19.57 8.69
N GLU A 308 50.32 -18.87 9.24
CA GLU A 308 50.22 -17.49 9.74
C GLU A 308 49.90 -16.51 8.60
N GLU A 309 50.59 -16.60 7.45
CA GLU A 309 50.30 -15.79 6.25
C GLU A 309 48.90 -16.07 5.67
N ARG A 310 48.39 -17.31 5.79
CA ARG A 310 47.02 -17.64 5.38
C ARG A 310 45.97 -17.08 6.33
N ALA A 311 46.22 -17.14 7.63
CA ALA A 311 45.33 -16.53 8.63
C ALA A 311 45.23 -15.02 8.41
N GLU A 312 46.35 -14.32 8.13
CA GLU A 312 46.31 -12.91 7.74
C GLU A 312 45.55 -12.65 6.44
N GLN A 313 45.66 -13.52 5.42
CA GLN A 313 44.89 -13.37 4.18
C GLN A 313 43.39 -13.62 4.38
N GLU A 314 43.01 -14.61 5.19
CA GLU A 314 41.62 -14.90 5.54
C GLU A 314 40.99 -13.79 6.40
N GLU A 315 41.74 -13.20 7.34
CA GLU A 315 41.27 -12.05 8.12
C GLU A 315 41.07 -10.81 7.25
N ARG A 316 42.02 -10.49 6.36
CA ARG A 316 41.87 -9.37 5.41
C ARG A 316 40.70 -9.57 4.45
N ALA A 317 40.49 -10.78 3.96
CA ALA A 317 39.33 -11.10 3.11
C ALA A 317 38.00 -10.91 3.87
N GLN A 318 37.93 -11.30 5.14
CA GLN A 318 36.76 -11.06 5.99
C GLN A 318 36.54 -9.56 6.25
N GLN A 319 37.59 -8.78 6.50
CA GLN A 319 37.51 -7.33 6.67
C GLN A 319 37.05 -6.62 5.38
N GLU A 320 37.50 -7.08 4.20
CA GLU A 320 37.02 -6.57 2.90
C GLU A 320 35.56 -6.96 2.61
N GLU A 321 35.13 -8.17 2.97
CA GLU A 321 33.73 -8.60 2.85
C GLU A 321 32.80 -7.83 3.80
N GLU A 322 33.20 -7.62 5.06
CA GLU A 322 32.44 -6.83 6.04
C GLU A 322 32.36 -5.35 5.62
N ALA A 323 33.46 -4.76 5.15
CA ALA A 323 33.46 -3.39 4.63
C ALA A 323 32.55 -3.24 3.40
N HIS A 324 32.52 -4.23 2.51
CA HIS A 324 31.62 -4.25 1.35
C HIS A 324 30.15 -4.42 1.77
N ALA A 325 29.86 -5.29 2.75
CA ALA A 325 28.52 -5.46 3.30
C ALA A 325 28.02 -4.18 3.99
N ALA A 326 28.87 -3.50 4.76
CA ALA A 326 28.56 -2.22 5.38
C ALA A 326 28.30 -1.11 4.34
N ALA A 327 29.07 -1.07 3.25
CA ALA A 327 28.86 -0.13 2.14
C ALA A 327 27.53 -0.38 1.41
N LEU A 328 27.12 -1.63 1.23
CA LEU A 328 25.80 -1.97 0.68
C LEU A 328 24.66 -1.58 1.62
N ALA A 329 24.79 -1.84 2.93
CA ALA A 329 23.79 -1.45 3.92
C ALA A 329 23.59 0.07 3.98
N ALA A 330 24.67 0.85 3.96
CA ALA A 330 24.61 2.32 3.91
C ALA A 330 23.97 2.85 2.61
N ALA A 331 24.16 2.15 1.48
CA ALA A 331 23.50 2.49 0.21
C ALA A 331 21.99 2.16 0.22
N GLU A 332 21.57 1.09 0.89
CA GLU A 332 20.15 0.76 1.09
C GLU A 332 19.46 1.76 2.03
N GLU A 333 20.10 2.13 3.14
CA GLU A 333 19.60 3.14 4.07
C GLU A 333 19.41 4.51 3.38
N LEU A 334 20.37 4.92 2.53
CA LEU A 334 20.27 6.16 1.74
C LEU A 334 19.11 6.11 0.74
N GLN A 335 18.87 4.97 0.07
CA GLN A 335 17.69 4.81 -0.80
C GLN A 335 16.37 4.88 -0.02
N ILE A 336 16.33 4.32 1.19
CA ILE A 336 15.17 4.41 2.09
C ILE A 336 14.93 5.87 2.50
N GLN A 337 15.98 6.64 2.81
CA GLN A 337 15.88 8.08 3.09
C GLN A 337 15.36 8.86 1.88
N GLU A 338 15.94 8.67 0.68
CA GLU A 338 15.45 9.31 -0.55
C GLU A 338 13.98 9.01 -0.82
N GLU A 339 13.52 7.77 -0.59
CA GLU A 339 12.11 7.42 -0.79
C GLU A 339 11.20 8.07 0.27
N GLN A 340 11.66 8.23 1.51
CA GLN A 340 10.93 8.94 2.56
C GLN A 340 10.83 10.45 2.28
N GLU A 341 11.92 11.10 1.89
CA GLU A 341 11.92 12.53 1.51
C GLU A 341 11.02 12.77 0.29
N LYS A 342 11.05 11.87 -0.70
CA LYS A 342 10.18 11.91 -1.89
C LYS A 342 8.71 11.63 -1.58
N LYS A 343 8.39 10.86 -0.53
CA LYS A 343 7.03 10.73 0.00
C LYS A 343 6.58 12.01 0.70
N ALA A 344 7.43 12.58 1.55
CA ALA A 344 7.14 13.84 2.26
C ALA A 344 6.97 15.03 1.30
N GLN A 345 7.77 15.11 0.23
CA GLN A 345 7.59 16.13 -0.83
C GLN A 345 6.22 15.99 -1.51
N LYS A 346 5.85 14.78 -1.96
CA LYS A 346 4.53 14.53 -2.58
C LYS A 346 3.37 14.84 -1.63
N GLU A 347 3.54 14.64 -0.33
CA GLU A 347 2.52 15.03 0.64
C GLU A 347 2.40 16.56 0.74
N ARG A 348 3.51 17.30 0.80
CA ARG A 348 3.51 18.77 0.79
C ARG A 348 2.85 19.31 -0.49
N GLU A 349 3.22 18.79 -1.66
CA GLU A 349 2.59 19.14 -2.95
C GLU A 349 1.07 18.84 -2.95
N MET A 350 0.63 17.76 -2.31
CA MET A 350 -0.79 17.44 -2.16
C MET A 350 -1.50 18.39 -1.17
N GLN A 351 -0.83 18.80 -0.10
CA GLN A 351 -1.36 19.76 0.88
C GLN A 351 -1.47 21.17 0.25
N GLU A 352 -0.42 21.65 -0.43
CA GLU A 352 -0.42 22.91 -1.18
C GLU A 352 -1.53 22.93 -2.25
N ARG A 353 -1.67 21.85 -3.03
CA ARG A 353 -2.75 21.74 -4.02
C ARG A 353 -4.15 21.81 -3.38
N LYS A 354 -4.36 21.17 -2.23
CA LYS A 354 -5.62 21.27 -1.47
C LYS A 354 -5.86 22.67 -0.92
N GLU A 355 -4.80 23.37 -0.51
CA GLU A 355 -4.92 24.76 -0.07
C GLU A 355 -5.31 25.67 -1.24
N ILE A 356 -4.66 25.53 -2.40
CA ILE A 356 -5.03 26.28 -3.62
C ILE A 356 -6.48 25.99 -4.04
N GLU A 357 -6.92 24.72 -4.00
CA GLU A 357 -8.31 24.34 -4.28
C GLU A 357 -9.30 24.96 -3.27
N MET A 358 -8.93 25.02 -1.97
CA MET A 358 -9.71 25.67 -0.93
C MET A 358 -9.74 27.20 -1.08
N GLN A 359 -8.62 27.83 -1.45
CA GLN A 359 -8.55 29.27 -1.73
C GLN A 359 -9.43 29.63 -2.94
N GLN A 360 -9.35 28.85 -4.04
CA GLN A 360 -10.23 29.00 -5.20
C GLN A 360 -11.70 28.79 -4.87
N ALA A 361 -12.04 27.84 -3.99
CA ALA A 361 -13.41 27.64 -3.52
C ALA A 361 -13.93 28.84 -2.69
N MET A 362 -13.09 29.43 -1.82
CA MET A 362 -13.43 30.65 -1.07
C MET A 362 -13.57 31.87 -1.98
N GLU A 363 -12.72 32.01 -3.00
CA GLU A 363 -12.82 33.08 -3.99
C GLU A 363 -14.10 32.94 -4.84
N LEU A 364 -14.43 31.73 -5.30
CA LEU A 364 -15.66 31.44 -6.02
C LEU A 364 -16.91 31.69 -5.17
N GLN A 365 -16.85 31.43 -3.86
CA GLN A 365 -17.94 31.82 -2.94
C GLN A 365 -18.06 33.35 -2.85
N ARG A 366 -16.95 34.08 -2.64
CA ARG A 366 -16.95 35.55 -2.60
C ARG A 366 -17.46 36.17 -3.89
N ALA A 367 -17.14 35.58 -5.05
CA ALA A 367 -17.65 36.02 -6.35
C ALA A 367 -19.18 35.87 -6.46
N ARG A 368 -19.75 34.75 -5.98
CA ARG A 368 -21.22 34.55 -5.93
C ARG A 368 -21.91 35.49 -4.95
N GLU A 369 -21.30 35.74 -3.79
CA GLU A 369 -21.83 36.69 -2.80
C GLU A 369 -21.83 38.13 -3.36
N ALA A 370 -20.80 38.50 -4.14
CA ALA A 370 -20.75 39.78 -4.86
C ALA A 370 -21.77 39.86 -6.02
N GLU A 371 -21.98 38.78 -6.78
CA GLU A 371 -23.00 38.69 -7.83
C GLU A 371 -24.42 38.83 -7.25
N GLU A 372 -24.71 38.15 -6.14
CA GLU A 372 -26.00 38.26 -5.45
C GLU A 372 -26.21 39.66 -4.85
N ALA A 373 -25.18 40.27 -4.26
CA ALA A 373 -25.24 41.65 -3.79
C ALA A 373 -25.52 42.64 -4.94
N ALA A 374 -24.87 42.48 -6.08
CA ALA A 374 -25.12 43.30 -7.27
C ALA A 374 -26.54 43.09 -7.83
N ARG A 375 -27.06 41.85 -7.82
CA ARG A 375 -28.46 41.56 -8.20
C ARG A 375 -29.46 42.24 -7.27
N LEU A 376 -29.22 42.19 -5.96
CA LEU A 376 -30.06 42.85 -4.94
C LEU A 376 -30.02 44.38 -5.07
N GLN A 377 -28.86 44.97 -5.36
CA GLN A 377 -28.77 46.41 -5.65
C GLN A 377 -29.59 46.78 -6.89
N MET A 378 -29.48 46.02 -7.99
CA MET A 378 -30.26 46.28 -9.21
C MET A 378 -31.77 46.09 -8.98
N GLU A 379 -32.17 45.13 -8.13
CA GLU A 379 -33.57 44.93 -7.73
C GLU A 379 -34.09 46.12 -6.90
N GLN A 380 -33.29 46.63 -5.95
CA GLN A 380 -33.60 47.83 -5.18
C GLN A 380 -33.69 49.08 -6.08
N GLU A 381 -32.78 49.27 -7.03
CA GLU A 381 -32.83 50.37 -8.00
C GLU A 381 -34.09 50.30 -8.89
N GLN A 382 -34.56 49.10 -9.25
CA GLN A 382 -35.86 48.94 -9.93
C GLN A 382 -37.05 49.23 -9.02
N GLU A 383 -37.00 48.87 -7.74
CA GLU A 383 -38.05 49.19 -6.76
C GLU A 383 -38.12 50.71 -6.51
N ASP A 384 -37.00 51.40 -6.36
CA ASP A 384 -36.94 52.87 -6.24
C ASP A 384 -37.46 53.57 -7.51
N LEU A 385 -37.12 53.08 -8.71
CA LEU A 385 -37.69 53.58 -9.96
C LEU A 385 -39.21 53.35 -10.06
N ARG A 386 -39.71 52.22 -9.54
CA ARG A 386 -41.15 51.91 -9.49
C ARG A 386 -41.88 52.80 -8.48
N ASN A 387 -41.31 52.97 -7.29
CA ASN A 387 -41.84 53.85 -6.24
C ASN A 387 -41.86 55.31 -6.70
N LYS A 388 -40.82 55.77 -7.42
CA LYS A 388 -40.80 57.09 -8.05
C LYS A 388 -41.93 57.26 -9.07
N ARG A 389 -42.17 56.29 -9.96
CA ARG A 389 -43.29 56.35 -10.92
C ARG A 389 -44.65 56.39 -10.22
N LEU A 390 -44.84 55.62 -9.14
CA LEU A 390 -46.06 55.66 -8.34
C LEU A 390 -46.26 57.01 -7.64
N ALA A 391 -45.19 57.63 -7.14
CA ALA A 391 -45.25 58.98 -6.57
C ALA A 391 -45.57 60.05 -7.63
N GLU A 392 -45.00 59.94 -8.84
CA GLU A 392 -45.32 60.80 -9.98
C GLU A 392 -46.79 60.63 -10.42
N GLU A 393 -47.31 59.40 -10.49
CA GLU A 393 -48.72 59.13 -10.80
C GLU A 393 -49.67 59.69 -9.72
N LEU A 394 -49.36 59.50 -8.45
CA LEU A 394 -50.14 60.05 -7.34
C LEU A 394 -50.17 61.60 -7.37
N ALA A 395 -49.04 62.24 -7.66
CA ALA A 395 -48.96 63.69 -7.84
C ALA A 395 -49.73 64.20 -9.07
N ILE A 396 -49.88 63.38 -10.12
CA ILE A 396 -50.77 63.67 -11.26
C ILE A 396 -52.24 63.52 -10.85
N GLN A 397 -52.60 62.45 -10.13
CA GLN A 397 -53.96 62.26 -9.62
C GLN A 397 -54.39 63.36 -8.64
N GLU A 398 -53.48 63.87 -7.80
CA GLU A 398 -53.75 64.97 -6.88
C GLU A 398 -54.06 66.26 -7.65
N LYS A 399 -53.24 66.62 -8.66
CA LYS A 399 -53.49 67.78 -9.54
C LYS A 399 -54.82 67.66 -10.29
N LEU A 400 -55.16 66.46 -10.80
CA LEU A 400 -56.44 66.20 -11.45
C LEU A 400 -57.63 66.35 -10.47
N LYS A 401 -57.50 65.92 -9.21
CA LYS A 401 -58.53 66.10 -8.18
C LYS A 401 -58.69 67.58 -7.80
N SER A 402 -57.61 68.34 -7.73
CA SER A 402 -57.68 69.81 -7.54
C SER A 402 -58.42 70.49 -8.70
N GLN A 403 -58.09 70.15 -9.95
CA GLN A 403 -58.79 70.67 -11.12
C GLN A 403 -60.28 70.28 -11.14
N GLN A 404 -60.62 69.04 -10.81
CA GLN A 404 -62.03 68.61 -10.71
C GLN A 404 -62.80 69.33 -9.60
N GLY A 405 -62.15 69.65 -8.48
CA GLY A 405 -62.75 70.49 -7.43
C GLY A 405 -62.99 71.93 -7.89
N GLU A 406 -62.06 72.49 -8.68
CA GLU A 406 -62.17 73.83 -9.25
C GLU A 406 -63.25 73.90 -10.34
N ASP A 407 -63.31 72.93 -11.25
CA ASP A 407 -64.37 72.79 -12.26
C ASP A 407 -65.76 72.62 -11.61
N LEU A 408 -65.88 71.86 -10.52
CA LEU A 408 -67.15 71.68 -9.81
C LEU A 408 -67.62 73.01 -9.15
N LEU A 409 -66.69 73.79 -8.61
CA LEU A 409 -66.95 75.13 -8.09
C LEU A 409 -67.30 76.12 -9.21
N GLU A 410 -66.64 76.05 -10.37
CA GLU A 410 -66.93 76.92 -11.51
C GLU A 410 -68.28 76.57 -12.16
N LEU A 411 -68.65 75.29 -12.18
CA LEU A 411 -69.99 74.80 -12.56
C LEU A 411 -71.06 75.31 -11.58
N GLN A 412 -70.83 75.25 -10.26
CA GLN A 412 -71.76 75.78 -9.26
C GLN A 412 -71.89 77.32 -9.36
N ARG A 413 -70.79 78.04 -9.59
CA ARG A 413 -70.79 79.48 -9.92
C ARG A 413 -71.52 79.77 -11.22
N ARG A 414 -71.44 78.88 -12.22
CA ARG A 414 -72.16 79.00 -13.50
C ARG A 414 -73.66 78.82 -13.30
N GLN A 415 -74.09 77.75 -12.64
CA GLN A 415 -75.51 77.53 -12.29
C GLN A 415 -76.10 78.72 -11.53
N LYS A 416 -75.38 79.27 -10.54
CA LYS A 416 -75.81 80.46 -9.80
C LYS A 416 -75.88 81.74 -10.66
N ARG A 417 -75.01 81.88 -11.68
CA ARG A 417 -75.08 82.98 -12.68
C ARG A 417 -76.29 82.81 -13.61
N GLU A 418 -76.58 81.59 -14.03
CA GLU A 418 -77.73 81.25 -14.90
C GLU A 418 -79.06 81.38 -14.14
N GLU A 419 -79.14 80.95 -12.88
CA GLU A 419 -80.30 81.15 -12.00
C GLU A 419 -80.59 82.64 -11.77
N HIS A 420 -79.57 83.45 -11.47
CA HIS A 420 -79.73 84.90 -11.30
C HIS A 420 -80.00 85.65 -12.63
N ALA A 421 -79.73 85.04 -13.78
CA ALA A 421 -80.22 85.53 -15.07
C ALA A 421 -81.71 85.19 -15.26
N ARG A 422 -82.11 83.94 -14.96
CA ARG A 422 -83.50 83.49 -15.00
C ARG A 422 -84.42 84.29 -14.07
N GLN A 423 -84.03 84.52 -12.81
CA GLN A 423 -84.81 85.32 -11.86
C GLN A 423 -84.99 86.78 -12.33
N ARG A 424 -84.06 87.33 -13.13
CA ARG A 424 -84.23 88.65 -13.74
C ARG A 424 -85.20 88.60 -14.93
N ALA A 425 -85.07 87.61 -15.81
CA ALA A 425 -86.01 87.41 -16.91
C ALA A 425 -87.45 87.17 -16.42
N GLU A 426 -87.64 86.39 -15.35
CA GLU A 426 -88.94 86.16 -14.72
C GLU A 426 -89.51 87.44 -14.08
N ARG A 427 -88.67 88.30 -13.48
CA ARG A 427 -89.11 89.63 -12.99
C ARG A 427 -89.47 90.59 -14.11
N GLU A 428 -88.67 90.64 -15.19
CA GLU A 428 -88.98 91.44 -16.39
C GLU A 428 -90.27 90.96 -17.06
N GLN A 429 -90.50 89.65 -17.12
CA GLN A 429 -91.75 89.06 -17.61
C GLN A 429 -92.93 89.34 -16.67
N ALA A 430 -92.75 89.31 -15.35
CA ALA A 430 -93.78 89.67 -14.39
C ALA A 430 -94.16 91.16 -14.48
N VAL A 431 -93.18 92.07 -14.62
CA VAL A 431 -93.43 93.50 -14.89
C VAL A 431 -94.16 93.69 -16.21
N ARG A 432 -93.77 92.97 -17.26
CA ARG A 432 -94.43 93.03 -18.59
C ARG A 432 -95.86 92.49 -18.56
N ASN A 433 -96.10 91.43 -17.80
CA ASN A 433 -97.43 90.86 -17.59
C ASN A 433 -98.30 91.79 -16.73
N SER A 434 -97.73 92.44 -15.71
CA SER A 434 -98.44 93.43 -14.88
C SER A 434 -98.80 94.69 -15.67
N LEU A 435 -97.87 95.20 -16.50
CA LEU A 435 -98.14 96.29 -17.44
C LEU A 435 -99.24 95.91 -18.44
N LYS A 436 -99.23 94.66 -18.94
CA LYS A 436 -100.29 94.17 -19.81
C LYS A 436 -101.63 94.03 -19.07
N GLN A 437 -101.64 93.51 -17.83
CA GLN A 437 -102.85 93.46 -17.00
C GLN A 437 -103.40 94.87 -16.71
N GLN A 438 -102.53 95.87 -16.58
CA GLN A 438 -102.96 97.26 -16.46
C GLN A 438 -103.62 97.75 -17.76
N GLN A 439 -103.03 97.47 -18.93
CA GLN A 439 -103.68 97.76 -20.22
C GLN A 439 -105.01 97.00 -20.41
N ASP A 440 -105.04 95.71 -20.08
CA ASP A 440 -106.24 94.87 -20.14
C ASP A 440 -107.31 95.40 -19.14
N GLN A 441 -106.92 96.03 -18.01
CA GLN A 441 -107.82 96.72 -17.07
C GLN A 441 -108.27 98.10 -17.55
N ASP A 442 -107.40 98.89 -18.18
CA ASP A 442 -107.74 100.19 -18.76
C ASP A 442 -108.74 100.00 -19.92
N ASP A 443 -108.53 98.99 -20.79
CA ASP A 443 -109.47 98.57 -21.83
C ASP A 443 -110.79 98.04 -21.23
N LEU A 444 -110.74 97.29 -20.12
CA LEU A 444 -111.94 96.82 -19.42
C LEU A 444 -112.70 97.96 -18.75
N ALA A 445 -112.01 98.97 -18.20
CA ALA A 445 -112.62 100.17 -17.63
C ALA A 445 -113.26 101.03 -18.72
N PHE A 446 -112.59 101.18 -19.88
CA PHE A 446 -113.16 101.81 -21.08
C PHE A 446 -114.42 101.08 -21.55
N ARG A 447 -114.42 99.74 -21.54
CA ARG A 447 -115.56 98.90 -21.90
C ARG A 447 -116.71 98.98 -20.89
N MET A 448 -116.42 98.94 -19.58
CA MET A 448 -117.44 99.12 -18.54
C MET A 448 -118.04 100.53 -18.57
N THR A 449 -117.26 101.56 -18.92
CA THR A 449 -117.77 102.92 -19.12
C THR A 449 -118.79 102.99 -20.27
N GLN A 450 -118.72 102.10 -21.27
CA GLN A 450 -119.80 101.95 -22.27
C GLN A 450 -121.01 101.14 -21.76
N GLN A 451 -120.81 100.18 -20.83
CA GLN A 451 -121.87 99.29 -20.37
C GLN A 451 -122.74 99.83 -19.22
N MET A 452 -122.38 100.96 -18.61
CA MET A 452 -123.15 101.68 -17.57
C MET A 452 -124.51 102.27 -18.05
N ASN A 453 -125.04 101.78 -19.18
CA ASN A 453 -126.28 102.20 -19.82
C ASN A 453 -127.27 101.05 -20.05
N SER A 454 -127.09 99.88 -19.40
CA SER A 454 -127.96 98.70 -19.57
C SER A 454 -128.07 97.78 -18.32
N HIS A 455 -129.04 98.09 -17.46
CA HIS A 455 -129.80 97.17 -16.56
C HIS A 455 -129.13 95.92 -15.91
N PHE A 456 -128.93 96.03 -14.59
CA PHE A 456 -129.55 95.21 -13.51
C PHE A 456 -129.27 93.69 -13.32
N SER A 457 -129.44 93.26 -12.06
CA SER A 457 -129.32 91.91 -11.47
C SER A 457 -127.87 91.36 -11.39
N VAL A 458 -127.25 91.00 -10.25
CA VAL A 458 -127.64 90.62 -8.86
C VAL A 458 -127.86 89.10 -8.66
N ASP A 459 -127.20 88.59 -7.62
CA ASP A 459 -127.14 87.23 -7.04
C ASP A 459 -126.53 86.10 -7.90
N ASP A 460 -125.90 85.06 -7.32
CA ASP A 460 -124.68 84.92 -6.47
C ASP A 460 -124.56 83.40 -6.09
N GLU A 461 -123.36 82.92 -5.70
CA GLU A 461 -122.94 81.56 -5.21
C GLU A 461 -123.89 80.34 -5.26
N SER A 462 -123.46 79.09 -5.50
CA SER A 462 -122.18 78.47 -5.92
C SER A 462 -122.47 77.01 -6.36
N ASP A 463 -121.64 76.38 -7.21
CA ASP A 463 -121.88 75.02 -7.72
C ASP A 463 -120.70 74.05 -7.43
N ASP A 464 -121.02 72.77 -7.34
CA ASP A 464 -120.16 71.65 -6.89
C ASP A 464 -119.66 70.82 -8.09
N SER A 465 -118.51 70.11 -7.98
CA SER A 465 -118.16 68.90 -8.78
C SER A 465 -116.66 68.46 -8.75
N ASP A 466 -116.46 67.20 -8.34
CA ASP A 466 -115.69 66.12 -9.01
C ASP A 466 -114.12 66.02 -9.08
N LYS A 467 -113.69 64.77 -8.77
CA LYS A 467 -112.72 63.89 -9.48
C LYS A 467 -111.19 63.99 -9.30
N GLU A 468 -110.69 63.19 -8.35
CA GLU A 468 -109.85 61.97 -8.56
C GLU A 468 -109.65 61.50 -10.02
N PRO A 469 -108.48 60.93 -10.44
CA PRO A 469 -108.17 59.52 -10.08
C PRO A 469 -106.70 59.01 -10.05
N GLU A 470 -106.55 57.83 -9.42
CA GLU A 470 -105.68 56.65 -9.70
C GLU A 470 -104.25 56.76 -10.30
N GLY A 471 -103.35 55.87 -9.82
CA GLY A 471 -102.07 55.54 -10.49
C GLY A 471 -101.20 54.50 -9.77
N SER A 472 -101.20 53.24 -10.23
CA SER A 472 -100.43 52.09 -9.70
C SER A 472 -100.05 51.11 -10.86
N PRO A 473 -99.45 49.91 -10.67
CA PRO A 473 -98.71 49.43 -9.48
C PRO A 473 -97.23 48.91 -9.59
N PRO A 474 -96.71 48.21 -10.63
CA PRO A 474 -96.51 46.78 -10.44
C PRO A 474 -95.07 46.20 -10.50
N SER A 475 -94.77 45.29 -9.57
CA SER A 475 -93.80 44.18 -9.72
C SER A 475 -94.34 43.08 -10.67
N PRO A 476 -93.52 42.08 -11.07
CA PRO A 476 -94.06 40.70 -10.99
C PRO A 476 -93.05 39.55 -10.72
N THR A 477 -93.56 38.50 -10.04
CA THR A 477 -93.35 37.03 -10.18
C THR A 477 -91.96 36.41 -10.48
N ARG A 478 -91.43 35.37 -9.79
CA ARG A 478 -91.98 34.04 -9.33
C ARG A 478 -91.84 32.91 -10.38
N SER A 479 -91.66 31.67 -9.91
CA SER A 479 -91.74 30.37 -10.65
C SER A 479 -90.47 29.94 -11.39
N SER A 480 -90.11 28.66 -11.55
CA SER A 480 -90.36 27.39 -10.83
C SER A 480 -89.24 26.38 -11.22
N GLY A 481 -89.17 25.18 -10.60
CA GLY A 481 -88.13 24.18 -10.89
C GLY A 481 -88.60 22.97 -11.73
N ILE A 482 -87.75 21.91 -11.71
CA ILE A 482 -87.95 20.54 -12.21
C ILE A 482 -87.80 20.34 -13.74
N HIS A 483 -86.71 19.66 -14.16
CA HIS A 483 -86.75 18.32 -14.77
C HIS A 483 -85.36 17.77 -15.14
N ASP A 484 -85.15 16.46 -14.95
CA ASP A 484 -84.01 15.69 -15.45
C ASP A 484 -84.20 15.25 -16.92
N ALA A 485 -83.11 15.12 -17.68
CA ALA A 485 -82.92 14.12 -18.74
C ALA A 485 -81.48 14.11 -19.27
N GLU A 486 -81.05 12.96 -19.82
CA GLU A 486 -79.78 12.78 -20.52
C GLU A 486 -79.82 13.34 -21.96
N THR A 487 -78.66 13.69 -22.53
CA THR A 487 -78.12 13.17 -23.82
C THR A 487 -76.72 13.81 -24.06
N ALA A 488 -75.89 13.17 -24.89
CA ALA A 488 -74.44 13.40 -24.93
C ALA A 488 -73.91 14.31 -26.07
N HIS A 489 -72.60 14.60 -25.97
CA HIS A 489 -71.62 14.94 -27.01
C HIS A 489 -71.20 16.41 -27.30
N THR A 490 -69.88 16.50 -27.56
CA THR A 490 -69.09 17.50 -28.33
C THR A 490 -68.60 18.83 -27.72
N SER A 491 -67.32 19.09 -28.04
CA SER A 491 -66.62 20.39 -28.22
C SER A 491 -66.52 21.40 -27.06
N ALA A 492 -65.38 21.32 -26.38
CA ALA A 492 -64.47 22.41 -25.96
C ALA A 492 -64.95 23.88 -26.01
N SER A 493 -64.92 24.54 -24.85
CA SER A 493 -64.61 25.97 -24.71
C SER A 493 -63.92 26.23 -23.36
N ALA A 494 -63.05 27.24 -23.28
CA ALA A 494 -62.23 27.49 -22.09
C ALA A 494 -62.89 28.50 -21.14
N SER A 495 -63.39 28.04 -19.98
CA SER A 495 -63.91 28.92 -18.93
C SER A 495 -62.81 29.31 -17.94
N ALA A 496 -62.40 30.59 -17.93
CA ALA A 496 -61.53 31.12 -16.89
C ALA A 496 -62.25 31.14 -15.52
N PRO A 497 -61.62 30.66 -14.43
CA PRO A 497 -62.23 30.69 -13.11
C PRO A 497 -62.29 32.13 -12.58
N ARG A 498 -63.48 32.60 -12.18
CA ARG A 498 -63.64 33.88 -11.47
C ARG A 498 -62.99 33.79 -10.09
N SER A 499 -61.90 34.52 -9.89
CA SER A 499 -61.12 34.52 -8.64
C SER A 499 -61.94 35.08 -7.47
N SER A 500 -62.10 34.27 -6.42
CA SER A 500 -62.63 34.74 -5.14
C SER A 500 -61.53 35.45 -4.36
N LEU A 501 -61.50 36.78 -4.44
CA LEU A 501 -60.45 37.65 -3.89
C LEU A 501 -60.12 37.36 -2.41
N ILE A 502 -61.13 36.96 -1.64
CA ILE A 502 -61.02 36.60 -0.21
C ILE A 502 -60.29 35.27 0.01
N GLY A 503 -60.38 34.34 -0.94
CA GLY A 503 -59.70 33.05 -0.89
C GLY A 503 -58.19 33.15 -1.09
N ASP A 504 -57.74 34.11 -1.91
CA ASP A 504 -56.33 34.20 -2.29
C ASP A 504 -55.49 34.89 -1.21
N VAL A 505 -56.02 35.87 -0.47
CA VAL A 505 -55.36 36.41 0.75
C VAL A 505 -55.13 35.31 1.79
N LYS A 506 -56.10 34.40 1.98
CA LYS A 506 -55.95 33.27 2.90
C LYS A 506 -54.93 32.23 2.41
N ARG A 507 -54.81 32.07 1.08
CA ARG A 507 -53.82 31.19 0.43
C ARG A 507 -52.41 31.75 0.57
N GLU A 508 -52.23 33.05 0.32
CA GLU A 508 -50.97 33.77 0.48
C GLU A 508 -50.49 33.75 1.93
N MET A 509 -51.38 34.02 2.90
CA MET A 509 -51.05 33.93 4.32
C MET A 509 -50.59 32.52 4.72
N MET A 510 -51.22 31.47 4.19
CA MET A 510 -50.82 30.08 4.44
C MET A 510 -49.47 29.74 3.80
N GLN A 511 -49.20 30.20 2.58
CA GLN A 511 -47.90 30.04 1.93
C GLN A 511 -46.79 30.80 2.67
N LYS A 512 -47.07 32.03 3.13
CA LYS A 512 -46.14 32.84 3.94
C LYS A 512 -45.80 32.13 5.26
N GLN A 513 -46.79 31.53 5.93
CA GLN A 513 -46.58 30.74 7.15
C GLN A 513 -45.77 29.47 6.89
N GLN A 514 -45.99 28.78 5.77
CA GLN A 514 -45.19 27.61 5.36
C GLN A 514 -43.73 27.99 5.06
N LEU A 515 -43.51 29.09 4.33
CA LEU A 515 -42.18 29.57 3.93
C LEU A 515 -41.40 30.14 5.13
N GLU A 516 -42.09 30.77 6.09
CA GLU A 516 -41.48 31.13 7.38
C GLU A 516 -41.11 29.89 8.20
N HIS A 517 -41.98 28.88 8.26
CA HIS A 517 -41.69 27.63 8.94
C HIS A 517 -40.51 26.86 8.30
N GLN A 518 -40.39 26.91 6.97
CA GLN A 518 -39.23 26.39 6.25
C GLN A 518 -37.94 27.14 6.63
N ARG A 519 -37.93 28.48 6.59
CA ARG A 519 -36.78 29.29 7.02
C ARG A 519 -36.37 29.01 8.47
N ARG A 520 -37.32 28.76 9.38
CA ARG A 520 -37.03 28.35 10.76
C ARG A 520 -36.34 26.97 10.85
N ARG A 521 -36.69 26.00 9.99
CA ARG A 521 -35.99 24.70 9.91
C ARG A 521 -34.58 24.83 9.35
N GLU A 522 -34.42 25.61 8.29
CA GLU A 522 -33.13 25.85 7.63
C GLU A 522 -32.16 26.60 8.57
N ALA A 523 -32.65 27.59 9.33
CA ALA A 523 -31.87 28.25 10.38
C ALA A 523 -31.44 27.29 11.49
N ALA A 524 -32.33 26.40 11.97
CA ALA A 524 -32.01 25.42 13.00
C ALA A 524 -30.95 24.40 12.53
N LEU A 525 -31.05 23.90 11.29
CA LEU A 525 -30.04 23.02 10.69
C LEU A 525 -28.68 23.73 10.54
N LYS A 526 -28.68 25.02 10.15
CA LYS A 526 -27.46 25.82 10.05
C LYS A 526 -26.80 26.02 11.42
N GLN A 527 -27.59 26.19 12.49
CA GLN A 527 -27.08 26.24 13.86
C GLN A 527 -26.50 24.87 14.30
N GLU A 528 -27.21 23.75 14.07
CA GLU A 528 -26.71 22.41 14.40
C GLU A 528 -25.36 22.13 13.70
N GLN A 529 -25.23 22.54 12.43
CA GLN A 529 -24.00 22.40 11.67
C GLN A 529 -22.87 23.29 12.23
N GLN A 530 -23.16 24.52 12.66
CA GLN A 530 -22.20 25.39 13.35
C GLN A 530 -21.75 24.79 14.69
N GLU A 531 -22.66 24.23 15.48
CA GLU A 531 -22.34 23.55 16.75
C GLU A 531 -21.51 22.28 16.53
N ARG A 532 -21.81 21.48 15.49
CA ARG A 532 -20.99 20.32 15.11
C ARG A 532 -19.57 20.73 14.69
N ASN A 533 -19.45 21.79 13.89
CA ASN A 533 -18.15 22.32 13.48
C ASN A 533 -17.36 22.91 14.65
N ALA A 534 -18.03 23.56 15.61
CA ALA A 534 -17.41 24.06 16.84
C ALA A 534 -16.89 22.91 17.72
N LYS A 535 -17.69 21.86 17.93
CA LYS A 535 -17.28 20.64 18.67
C LYS A 535 -16.10 19.93 18.00
N TRP A 536 -16.10 19.83 16.66
CA TRP A 536 -14.97 19.25 15.93
C TRP A 536 -13.68 20.07 16.09
N ARG A 537 -13.76 21.41 16.06
CA ARG A 537 -12.62 22.29 16.35
C ARG A 537 -12.12 22.15 17.80
N GLN A 538 -13.03 21.99 18.76
CA GLN A 538 -12.66 21.72 20.16
C GLN A 538 -11.91 20.39 20.30
N GLN A 539 -12.38 19.32 19.64
CA GLN A 539 -11.69 18.02 19.62
C GLN A 539 -10.31 18.08 18.96
N GLN A 540 -10.15 18.86 17.88
CA GLN A 540 -8.82 19.08 17.27
C GLN A 540 -7.85 19.76 18.24
N VAL A 541 -8.28 20.84 18.89
CA VAL A 541 -7.46 21.56 19.88
C VAL A 541 -7.16 20.69 21.12
N GLU A 542 -8.10 19.86 21.57
CA GLU A 542 -7.88 18.91 22.66
C GLU A 542 -6.84 17.84 22.29
N LEU A 543 -6.92 17.28 21.09
CA LEU A 543 -5.98 16.26 20.60
C LEU A 543 -4.57 16.85 20.34
N GLU A 544 -4.50 18.09 19.86
CA GLU A 544 -3.24 18.85 19.75
C GLU A 544 -2.62 19.15 21.13
N GLN A 545 -3.45 19.50 22.13
CA GLN A 545 -2.98 19.63 23.52
C GLN A 545 -2.49 18.31 24.10
N GLN A 546 -3.16 17.17 23.83
CA GLN A 546 -2.71 15.85 24.25
C GLN A 546 -1.36 15.48 23.59
N ARG A 547 -1.20 15.72 22.29
CA ARG A 547 0.08 15.54 21.58
C ARG A 547 1.19 16.39 22.22
N THR A 548 0.90 17.67 22.49
CA THR A 548 1.83 18.61 23.15
C THR A 548 2.17 18.19 24.59
N GLN A 549 1.29 17.46 25.28
CA GLN A 549 1.57 16.90 26.60
C GLN A 549 2.47 15.67 26.52
N MET A 550 2.23 14.74 25.59
CA MET A 550 3.10 13.56 25.39
C MET A 550 4.51 13.98 24.98
N GLU A 551 4.64 14.92 24.03
CA GLU A 551 5.93 15.50 23.62
C GLU A 551 6.71 16.11 24.81
N LYS A 552 6.01 16.76 25.75
CA LYS A 552 6.60 17.29 27.00
C LYS A 552 6.95 16.22 28.04
N MET A 553 6.42 15.01 27.91
CA MET A 553 6.80 13.87 28.76
C MET A 553 8.01 13.12 28.19
N ASP A 554 8.01 12.86 26.88
CA ASP A 554 9.10 12.14 26.19
C ASP A 554 10.43 12.93 26.22
N VAL A 555 10.38 14.27 26.19
CA VAL A 555 11.56 15.16 26.34
C VAL A 555 12.31 14.96 27.66
N ARG A 556 11.78 14.18 28.63
CA ARG A 556 12.49 13.84 29.88
C ARG A 556 13.41 12.62 29.80
N GLU A 557 13.38 11.86 28.70
CA GLU A 557 14.43 10.88 28.36
C GLU A 557 15.37 11.42 27.27
N SER A 558 15.80 12.68 27.43
CA SER A 558 17.10 13.11 26.89
C SER A 558 18.16 12.07 27.30
N PRO A 559 18.88 11.44 26.36
CA PRO A 559 19.95 10.51 26.72
C PRO A 559 20.92 11.21 27.67
N ARG A 560 21.36 10.50 28.71
CA ARG A 560 22.47 11.00 29.53
C ARG A 560 23.70 11.03 28.64
N GLU A 561 24.03 12.21 28.10
CA GLU A 561 25.35 12.48 27.57
C GLU A 561 26.34 12.10 28.66
N VAL A 562 27.06 10.99 28.43
CA VAL A 562 28.22 10.65 29.23
C VAL A 562 29.24 11.71 28.85
N GLU A 563 29.40 12.70 29.73
CA GLU A 563 30.34 13.80 29.57
C GLU A 563 31.78 13.24 29.61
N ILE A 564 32.21 12.66 28.49
CA ILE A 564 33.59 12.23 28.26
C ILE A 564 34.41 13.50 28.13
N ALA A 565 34.83 14.02 29.28
CA ALA A 565 35.64 15.23 29.37
C ALA A 565 36.82 15.14 28.39
N PRO A 566 37.06 16.19 27.58
CA PRO A 566 38.06 16.16 26.52
C PRO A 566 39.44 15.90 27.15
N ARG A 567 39.98 14.70 26.91
CA ARG A 567 41.33 14.35 27.31
C ARG A 567 42.30 15.09 26.38
N GLU A 568 42.76 16.24 26.84
CA GLU A 568 43.92 16.92 26.26
C GLU A 568 45.08 15.92 26.15
N ILE A 569 45.57 15.71 24.92
CA ILE A 569 46.69 14.80 24.66
C ILE A 569 47.99 15.54 25.00
N GLU A 570 48.21 15.76 26.29
CA GLU A 570 49.44 16.36 26.78
C GLU A 570 50.59 15.36 26.59
N VAL A 571 51.57 15.71 25.74
CA VAL A 571 52.70 14.84 25.36
C VAL A 571 53.77 14.85 26.47
N VAL A 572 53.39 14.34 27.65
CA VAL A 572 54.26 14.29 28.84
C VAL A 572 55.29 13.17 28.70
N ARG A 573 56.49 13.53 28.25
CA ARG A 573 57.69 12.68 28.33
C ARG A 573 57.92 12.21 29.77
N ARG A 574 57.76 10.91 30.05
CA ARG A 574 58.15 10.33 31.36
C ARG A 574 59.49 9.60 31.27
N ALA A 575 60.38 9.97 32.17
CA ALA A 575 61.67 9.31 32.40
C ALA A 575 61.48 7.94 33.11
N PRO A 576 62.42 7.00 32.99
CA PRO A 576 62.30 5.68 33.59
C PRO A 576 62.36 5.71 35.13
N VAL A 577 61.45 4.99 35.79
CA VAL A 577 61.44 4.78 37.24
C VAL A 577 61.68 3.30 37.55
N LYS A 578 62.46 3.03 38.59
CA LYS A 578 63.00 1.70 38.93
C LYS A 578 61.92 0.75 39.47
N PRO A 579 62.04 -0.58 39.24
CA PRO A 579 61.17 -1.56 39.86
C PRO A 579 61.40 -1.64 41.38
N LYS A 580 60.35 -2.04 42.11
CA LYS A 580 60.41 -2.55 43.49
C LYS A 580 59.73 -3.92 43.55
N PRO A 581 60.13 -4.81 44.48
CA PRO A 581 59.80 -6.23 44.37
C PRO A 581 58.39 -6.58 44.84
N THR A 582 57.83 -7.63 44.23
CA THR A 582 56.63 -8.35 44.69
C THR A 582 56.91 -9.16 45.96
N PRO A 583 56.00 -9.20 46.94
CA PRO A 583 56.09 -10.13 48.06
C PRO A 583 55.78 -11.57 47.61
N ALA A 584 56.35 -12.56 48.29
CA ALA A 584 56.10 -13.98 48.01
C ALA A 584 54.76 -14.45 48.58
N ALA A 585 54.11 -15.36 47.86
CA ALA A 585 53.05 -16.23 48.36
C ALA A 585 53.61 -17.67 48.56
N PRO A 586 53.05 -18.49 49.46
CA PRO A 586 53.72 -19.70 49.95
C PRO A 586 53.64 -20.89 48.99
N MET A 587 54.65 -21.75 49.04
CA MET A 587 54.59 -23.10 48.46
C MET A 587 53.73 -24.02 49.34
N GLU A 588 52.98 -24.92 48.70
CA GLU A 588 52.35 -26.05 49.38
C GLU A 588 53.42 -27.08 49.79
N SER A 589 53.34 -27.55 51.03
CA SER A 589 54.17 -28.65 51.54
C SER A 589 53.45 -29.98 51.34
N PHE A 590 53.93 -30.79 50.39
CA PHE A 590 53.61 -32.23 50.38
C PHE A 590 54.34 -32.91 51.56
N GLU A 591 53.59 -33.62 52.41
CA GLU A 591 54.14 -34.47 53.47
C GLU A 591 54.53 -35.86 52.94
N PHE A 592 55.52 -36.47 53.59
CA PHE A 592 55.86 -37.90 53.52
C PHE A 592 56.48 -38.34 54.85
#